data_AF-A0A7Y2VBW3-F1
#
_entry.id   AF-A0A7Y2VBW3-F1
#
_cell.length_a   1.000
_cell.length_b   1.000
_cell.length_c   1.000
_cell.angle_alpha   90.00
_cell.angle_beta   90.00
_cell.angle_gamma   90.00
#
_symmetry.space_group_name_H-M   'P 1'
#
loop_
_entity.id
_entity.type
_entity.pdbx_description
1 polymer ?
#
loop_
_entity_poly.entity_id
_entity_poly.type
_entity_poly.pdbx_seq_one_letter_code
_entity_poly.pdbx_strand_id
1 'polypeptide(L)'
;GAQSLVGGDPSTALPSYAAFMADYGDAFRTYKHGALHGVLAGLFVALPILGTNALFERKGAKYIFINTGYWVVTLGIMGAILCGM
;
A
#
# COMPACT_ATOMS: atom_id res chain seq x y z
N GLY A 1 -5.05 1.00 12.72
CA GLY A 1 -4.39 2.19 13.31
C GLY A 1 -5.21 2.74 14.45
N ALA A 2 -4.81 3.88 15.02
CA ALA A 2 -5.46 4.49 16.20
C ALA A 2 -6.99 4.65 16.05
N GLN A 3 -7.49 4.99 14.84
CA GLN A 3 -8.92 5.11 14.57
C GLN A 3 -9.72 3.80 14.75
N SER A 4 -9.09 2.63 14.58
CA SER A 4 -9.75 1.34 14.80
C SER A 4 -9.98 1.05 16.28
N LEU A 5 -9.22 1.69 17.19
CA LEU A 5 -9.37 1.53 18.64
C LEU A 5 -10.58 2.32 19.19
N VAL A 6 -11.09 3.28 18.42
CA VAL A 6 -12.26 4.10 18.75
C VAL A 6 -13.51 3.69 17.95
N GLY A 7 -13.53 2.45 17.44
CA GLY A 7 -14.67 1.93 16.68
C GLY A 7 -14.87 2.57 15.30
N GLY A 8 -13.88 3.31 14.79
CA GLY A 8 -13.96 3.99 13.51
C GLY A 8 -14.60 5.39 13.57
N ASP A 9 -15.18 5.78 14.70
CA ASP A 9 -15.84 7.07 14.92
C ASP A 9 -15.02 7.96 15.89
N PRO A 10 -14.29 8.96 15.36
CA PRO A 10 -13.48 9.88 16.18
C PRO A 10 -14.29 10.71 17.18
N SER A 11 -15.61 10.87 16.98
CA SER A 11 -16.45 11.67 17.88
C SER A 11 -16.66 11.02 19.24
N THR A 12 -16.50 9.69 19.31
CA THR A 12 -16.61 8.89 20.54
C THR A 12 -15.27 8.66 21.22
N ALA A 13 -14.18 9.22 20.67
CA ALA A 13 -12.83 8.96 21.11
C ALA A 13 -12.51 9.59 22.48
N LEU A 14 -11.76 8.87 23.32
CA LEU A 14 -11.18 9.43 24.53
C LEU A 14 -10.09 10.46 24.21
N PRO A 15 -9.74 11.39 25.13
CA PRO A 15 -8.74 12.44 24.88
C PRO A 15 -7.35 11.93 24.44
N SER A 16 -6.99 10.70 24.80
CA SER A 16 -5.74 10.06 24.38
C SER A 16 -5.62 9.91 22.86
N TYR A 17 -6.74 9.77 22.14
CA TYR A 17 -6.75 9.72 20.68
C TYR A 17 -6.27 11.05 20.08
N ALA A 18 -6.80 12.18 20.57
CA ALA A 18 -6.43 13.49 20.07
C ALA A 18 -4.95 13.81 20.33
N ALA A 19 -4.44 13.48 21.52
CA ALA A 19 -3.02 13.62 21.85
C ALA A 19 -2.14 12.78 20.90
N PHE A 20 -2.50 11.51 20.68
CA PHE A 20 -1.76 10.64 19.75
C PHE A 20 -1.77 11.17 18.31
N MET A 21 -2.92 11.65 17.83
CA MET A 21 -3.03 12.18 16.48
C MET A 21 -2.28 13.52 16.32
N ALA A 22 -2.18 14.34 17.36
CA ALA A 22 -1.37 15.55 17.35
C ALA A 22 0.13 15.23 17.22
N ASP A 23 0.60 14.17 17.87
CA ASP A 23 2.02 13.78 17.84
C ASP A 23 2.39 13.00 16.55
N TYR A 24 1.49 12.15 16.05
CA TYR A 24 1.83 11.12 15.05
C TYR A 24 0.88 11.04 13.84
N GLY A 25 -0.15 11.88 13.75
CA GLY A 25 -1.18 11.77 12.71
C GLY A 25 -0.64 11.79 11.29
N ASP A 26 0.41 12.58 11.07
CA ASP A 26 1.08 12.73 9.78
C ASP A 26 2.36 11.91 9.65
N ALA A 27 2.67 11.06 10.64
CA ALA A 27 3.84 10.21 10.59
C ALA A 27 3.82 9.34 9.33
N PHE A 28 4.90 9.40 8.55
CA PHE A 28 5.10 8.70 7.28
C PHE A 28 4.15 9.09 6.13
N ARG A 29 3.34 10.14 6.28
CA ARG A 29 2.55 10.71 5.18
C ARG A 29 3.46 11.43 4.17
N THR A 30 4.18 10.65 3.35
CA THR A 30 5.10 11.16 2.34
C THR A 30 4.99 10.36 1.05
N TYR A 31 5.24 11.02 -0.09
CA TYR A 31 5.26 10.37 -1.40
C TYR A 31 6.20 9.16 -1.45
N LYS A 32 7.40 9.25 -0.86
CA LYS A 32 8.39 8.15 -0.85
C LYS A 32 7.92 6.95 -0.05
N HIS A 33 7.22 7.16 1.07
CA HIS A 33 6.71 6.07 1.89
C HIS A 33 5.58 5.34 1.17
N GLY A 34 4.65 6.10 0.59
CA GLY A 34 3.58 5.55 -0.25
C GLY A 34 4.11 4.78 -1.47
N ALA A 35 5.10 5.35 -2.16
CA ALA A 35 5.76 4.69 -3.30
C ALA A 35 6.41 3.37 -2.90
N LEU A 36 7.12 3.34 -1.76
CA LEU A 36 7.74 2.13 -1.22
C LEU A 36 6.69 1.04 -0.96
N HIS A 37 5.60 1.37 -0.27
CA HIS A 37 4.52 0.41 -0.03
C HIS A 37 3.87 -0.09 -1.32
N GLY A 38 3.65 0.78 -2.30
CA GLY A 38 3.13 0.41 -3.62
C GLY A 38 4.04 -0.55 -4.38
N VAL A 39 5.37 -0.31 -4.37
CA VAL A 39 6.36 -1.21 -4.98
C VAL A 39 6.37 -2.56 -4.28
N LEU A 40 6.36 -2.57 -2.94
CA LEU A 40 6.29 -3.81 -2.15
C LEU A 40 5.02 -4.60 -2.46
N ALA A 41 3.87 -3.93 -2.58
CA ALA A 41 2.62 -4.59 -2.99
C ALA A 41 2.72 -5.15 -4.42
N GLY A 42 3.35 -4.45 -5.36
CA GLY A 42 3.59 -4.98 -6.71
C GLY A 42 4.45 -6.25 -6.70
N LEU A 43 5.50 -6.30 -5.88
CA LEU A 43 6.41 -7.45 -5.80
C LEU A 43 5.86 -8.62 -4.99
N PHE A 44 5.17 -8.36 -3.88
CA PHE A 44 4.74 -9.41 -2.95
C PHE A 44 3.25 -9.76 -3.05
N VAL A 45 2.46 -8.99 -3.82
CA VAL A 45 1.05 -9.29 -4.09
C VAL A 45 0.83 -9.49 -5.60
N ALA A 46 1.18 -8.52 -6.45
CA ALA A 46 0.90 -8.65 -7.88
C ALA A 46 1.72 -9.75 -8.57
N LEU A 47 3.03 -9.86 -8.26
CA LEU A 47 3.89 -10.93 -8.81
C LEU A 47 3.38 -12.34 -8.48
N PRO A 48 3.08 -12.74 -7.22
CA PRO A 48 2.60 -14.10 -6.96
C PRO A 48 1.23 -14.37 -7.58
N ILE A 49 0.33 -13.38 -7.66
CA ILE A 49 -0.97 -13.56 -8.33
C ILE A 49 -0.77 -13.81 -9.83
N LEU A 50 -0.02 -12.94 -10.51
CA LEU A 50 0.21 -13.05 -11.95
C LEU A 50 1.11 -14.25 -12.30
N GLY A 51 2.14 -14.49 -11.50
CA GLY A 51 3.11 -15.56 -11.67
C GLY A 51 2.46 -16.92 -11.52
N THR A 52 1.67 -17.15 -10.47
CA THR A 52 0.95 -18.41 -10.27
C THR A 52 0.06 -18.73 -11.46
N ASN A 53 -0.79 -17.78 -11.86
CA ASN A 53 -1.69 -17.96 -13.01
C ASN A 53 -0.91 -18.20 -14.32
N ALA A 54 0.14 -17.42 -14.56
CA ALA A 54 0.99 -17.56 -15.74
C ALA A 54 1.70 -18.92 -15.81
N LEU A 55 2.15 -19.47 -14.68
CA LEU A 55 2.77 -20.80 -14.62
C LEU A 55 1.76 -21.90 -14.95
N PHE A 56 0.52 -21.83 -14.43
CA PHE A 56 -0.55 -22.77 -14.79
C PHE A 56 -0.90 -22.71 -16.29
N GLU A 57 -0.84 -21.52 -16.88
CA GLU A 57 -1.07 -21.29 -18.30
C GLU A 57 0.18 -21.51 -19.17
N ARG A 58 1.30 -21.97 -18.58
CA ARG A 58 2.60 -22.17 -19.26
C ARG A 58 3.12 -20.94 -20.01
N LYS A 59 2.80 -19.75 -19.51
CA LYS A 59 3.32 -18.48 -20.03
C LYS A 59 4.78 -18.29 -19.62
N GLY A 60 5.57 -17.67 -20.50
CA GLY A 60 7.00 -17.45 -20.27
C GLY A 60 7.28 -16.34 -19.24
N ALA A 61 8.48 -16.35 -18.68
CA ALA A 61 8.94 -15.35 -17.70
C ALA A 61 8.82 -13.90 -18.18
N LYS A 62 8.99 -13.65 -19.48
CA LYS A 62 8.80 -12.32 -20.09
C LYS A 62 7.37 -11.80 -19.87
N TYR A 63 6.36 -12.65 -20.00
CA TYR A 63 4.97 -12.27 -19.73
C TYR A 63 4.79 -11.88 -18.26
N ILE A 64 5.33 -12.70 -17.35
CA ILE A 64 5.23 -12.47 -15.90
C ILE A 64 5.85 -11.12 -15.54
N PHE A 65 7.12 -10.90 -15.91
CA PHE A 65 7.84 -9.70 -15.51
C PHE A 65 7.32 -8.41 -16.15
N ILE A 66 6.84 -8.45 -17.40
CA ILE A 66 6.21 -7.26 -18.01
C ILE A 66 4.94 -6.88 -17.26
N ASN A 67 4.05 -7.84 -16.99
CA ASN A 67 2.81 -7.57 -16.28
C ASN A 67 3.06 -7.16 -14.82
N THR A 68 3.96 -7.85 -14.12
CA THR A 68 4.37 -7.45 -12.76
C THR A 68 5.00 -6.07 -12.75
N GLY A 69 5.89 -5.74 -13.68
CA GLY A 69 6.53 -4.43 -13.78
C GLY A 69 5.51 -3.30 -13.97
N TYR A 70 4.50 -3.51 -14.83
CA TYR A 70 3.38 -2.59 -14.98
C TYR A 70 2.65 -2.34 -13.65
N TRP A 71 2.33 -3.41 -12.91
CA TRP A 71 1.65 -3.28 -11.62
C TRP A 71 2.53 -2.68 -10.52
N VAL A 72 3.84 -2.95 -10.51
CA VAL A 72 4.79 -2.31 -9.59
C VAL A 72 4.80 -0.80 -9.80
N VAL A 73 4.88 -0.33 -11.06
CA VAL A 73 4.86 1.12 -11.36
C VAL A 73 3.50 1.73 -11.01
N THR A 74 2.40 1.07 -11.41
CA THR A 74 1.04 1.54 -11.15
C THR A 74 0.77 1.68 -9.65
N LEU A 75 1.06 0.62 -8.87
CA LEU A 75 0.85 0.63 -7.43
C LEU A 75 1.82 1.56 -6.72
N GLY A 76 3.07 1.70 -7.19
CA GLY A 76 4.03 2.68 -6.69
C GLY A 76 3.51 4.11 -6.81
N ILE A 77 3.04 4.51 -8.01
CA ILE A 77 2.46 5.84 -8.24
C ILE A 77 1.20 6.04 -7.41
N MET A 78 0.28 5.07 -7.41
CA MET A 78 -0.95 5.13 -6.61
C MET A 78 -0.64 5.29 -5.11
N GLY A 79 0.26 4.48 -4.58
CA GLY A 79 0.68 4.56 -3.18
C GLY A 79 1.29 5.91 -2.82
N ALA A 80 2.14 6.45 -3.71
CA ALA A 80 2.72 7.78 -3.53
C ALA A 80 1.64 8.87 -3.43
N ILE A 81 0.63 8.85 -4.31
CA ILE A 81 -0.48 9.80 -4.30
C ILE A 81 -1.31 9.69 -3.01
N LEU A 82 -1.63 8.46 -2.59
CA LEU A 82 -2.45 8.22 -1.39
C LEU A 82 -1.76 8.69 -0.10
N CYS A 83 -0.44 8.60 -0.04
CA CYS A 83 0.36 8.96 1.13
C CYS A 83 0.95 10.38 1.04
N GLY A 84 0.86 11.02 -0.12
CA GLY A 84 1.42 12.34 -0.37
C GLY A 84 0.82 13.42 0.54
N MET A 85 1.70 14.32 0.97
CA MET A 85 1.42 15.63 1.59
C MET A 85 2.31 16.65 0.91
#